data_AF-A0A552U6Z1-F1
#
_entry.id   AF-A0A552U6Z1-F1
#
_cell.length_a   1.000
_cell.length_b   1.000
_cell.length_c   1.000
_cell.angle_alpha   90.00
_cell.angle_beta   90.00
_cell.angle_gamma   90.00
#
_symmetry.space_group_name_H-M   'P 1'
#
loop_
_entity.id
_entity.type
_entity.pdbx_description
1 polymer ?
#
loop_
_entity_poly.entity_id
_entity_poly.type
_entity_poly.pdbx_seq_one_letter_code
_entity_poly.pdbx_strand_id
1 'polypeptide(L)'
;MRVVGDGPRPQFDVTYDRGKTACVQGMNVTDLTGGTRRMVWAIRQIDASKGAPCAANIRFGVTPVNYEIVVAPERLLPGRKYEVNASGIGWQADAPVVVR
;
A
#
# COMPACT_ATOMS: atom_id res chain seq x y z
N MET A 1 -8.15 8.23 0.73
CA MET A 1 -7.79 7.18 -0.26
C MET A 1 -9.05 6.70 -0.97
N ARG A 2 -9.05 6.52 -2.29
CA ARG A 2 -10.12 5.76 -2.97
C ARG A 2 -9.50 4.44 -3.39
N VAL A 3 -9.95 3.34 -2.77
CA VAL A 3 -9.55 2.02 -3.24
C VAL A 3 -10.55 1.57 -4.29
N VAL A 4 -10.09 1.52 -5.53
CA VAL A 4 -10.83 0.93 -6.65
C VAL A 4 -10.40 -0.53 -6.71
N GLY A 5 -11.14 -1.37 -6.00
CA GLY A 5 -10.92 -2.82 -5.97
C GLY A 5 -11.88 -3.53 -6.90
N ASP A 6 -11.66 -3.47 -8.21
CA ASP A 6 -12.31 -4.36 -9.17
C ASP A 6 -11.22 -5.27 -9.77
N GLY A 7 -10.95 -6.41 -9.11
CA GLY A 7 -10.08 -7.46 -9.64
C GLY A 7 -9.17 -8.18 -8.62
N PRO A 8 -8.53 -9.30 -9.03
CA PRO A 8 -7.70 -10.17 -8.17
C PRO A 8 -6.43 -9.51 -7.62
N ARG A 9 -6.11 -8.28 -8.05
CA ARG A 9 -5.01 -7.45 -7.53
C ARG A 9 -5.52 -6.03 -7.35
N PRO A 10 -5.90 -5.63 -6.12
CA PRO A 10 -6.36 -4.27 -5.89
C PRO A 10 -5.25 -3.26 -6.21
N GLN A 11 -5.65 -2.15 -6.84
CA GLN A 11 -4.80 -0.99 -7.02
C GLN A 11 -5.07 0.01 -5.89
N PHE A 12 -4.00 0.56 -5.33
CA PHE A 12 -4.05 1.53 -4.26
C PHE A 12 -3.66 2.90 -4.82
N ASP A 13 -4.68 3.68 -5.17
CA ASP A 13 -4.48 5.05 -5.65
C ASP A 13 -4.39 5.99 -4.45
N VAL A 14 -3.28 6.74 -4.40
CA VAL A 14 -3.05 7.75 -3.36
C VAL A 14 -3.46 9.11 -3.92
N THR A 15 -4.53 9.65 -3.36
CA THR A 15 -4.98 11.02 -3.66
C THR A 15 -4.20 12.01 -2.79
N TYR A 16 -3.75 13.11 -3.36
CA TYR A 16 -2.96 14.13 -2.66
C TYR A 16 -3.63 15.50 -2.72
N ASP A 17 -3.38 16.33 -1.70
CA ASP A 17 -3.74 17.74 -1.72
C ASP A 17 -2.79 18.51 -2.64
N ARG A 18 -3.39 19.27 -3.58
CA ARG A 18 -2.69 19.96 -4.67
C ARG A 18 -1.56 20.84 -4.13
N GLY A 19 -0.34 20.63 -4.66
CA GLY A 19 0.83 21.48 -4.41
C GLY A 19 2.04 20.79 -3.80
N LYS A 20 1.95 19.50 -3.43
CA LYS A 20 3.09 18.70 -2.96
C LYS A 20 3.29 17.46 -3.85
N THR A 21 4.54 17.09 -4.09
CA THR A 21 4.90 15.81 -4.73
C THR A 21 4.63 14.69 -3.72
N ALA A 22 3.50 14.01 -3.85
CA ALA A 22 3.17 12.87 -3.00
C ALA A 22 4.10 11.69 -3.30
N CYS A 23 4.64 11.09 -2.26
CA CYS A 23 5.72 10.12 -2.35
C CYS A 23 5.48 8.98 -1.38
N VAL A 24 5.17 7.78 -1.87
CA VAL A 24 4.98 6.61 -0.99
C VAL A 24 6.33 5.96 -0.73
N GLN A 25 6.87 6.07 0.47
CA GLN A 25 8.13 5.43 0.86
C GLN A 25 7.94 3.98 1.32
N GLY A 26 6.72 3.61 1.73
CA GLY A 26 6.40 2.23 2.11
C GLY A 26 4.90 1.97 2.10
N MET A 27 4.53 0.71 1.99
CA MET A 27 3.15 0.25 2.07
C MET A 27 3.09 -1.15 2.68
N ASN A 28 2.11 -1.39 3.54
CA ASN A 28 1.77 -2.71 4.05
C ASN A 28 0.28 -2.98 3.96
N VAL A 29 -0.05 -4.27 3.86
CA VAL A 29 -1.41 -4.78 3.91
C VAL A 29 -1.49 -5.80 5.03
N THR A 30 -2.43 -5.58 5.94
CA THR A 30 -2.66 -6.41 7.12
C THR A 30 -4.05 -7.02 7.04
N ASP A 31 -4.14 -8.34 7.10
CA ASP A 31 -5.39 -9.06 7.32
C ASP A 31 -5.85 -8.83 8.77
N LEU A 32 -7.10 -8.38 8.92
CA LEU A 32 -7.77 -8.11 10.19
C LEU A 32 -8.83 -9.16 10.55
N THR A 33 -8.92 -10.25 9.78
CA THR A 33 -9.99 -11.25 9.91
C THR A 33 -9.91 -11.95 11.27
N GLY A 34 -11.08 -12.13 11.90
CA GLY A 34 -11.18 -12.82 13.20
C GLY A 34 -10.52 -12.07 14.36
N GLY A 35 -10.27 -10.76 14.24
CA GLY A 35 -9.61 -9.96 15.28
C GLY A 35 -8.09 -10.12 15.35
N THR A 36 -7.50 -10.94 14.48
CA THR A 36 -6.05 -11.09 14.37
C THR A 36 -5.49 -10.06 13.40
N ARG A 37 -4.30 -9.51 13.69
CA ARG A 37 -3.56 -8.63 12.78
C ARG A 37 -2.41 -9.42 12.18
N ARG A 38 -2.50 -9.77 10.90
CA ARG A 38 -1.44 -10.49 10.17
C ARG A 38 -1.02 -9.74 8.93
N MET A 39 0.24 -9.36 8.85
CA MET A 39 0.77 -8.73 7.63
C MET A 39 0.84 -9.77 6.50
N VAL A 40 0.22 -9.46 5.36
CA VAL A 40 0.14 -10.34 4.19
C VAL A 40 0.92 -9.82 2.99
N TRP A 41 1.40 -8.57 3.08
CA TRP A 41 2.31 -7.97 2.11
C TRP A 41 2.91 -6.70 2.68
N ALA A 42 4.19 -6.44 2.38
CA ALA A 42 4.81 -5.15 2.66
C ALA A 42 5.98 -4.86 1.73
N ILE A 43 6.11 -3.59 1.36
CA ILE A 43 7.23 -3.05 0.58
C ILE A 43 7.76 -1.77 1.21
N ARG A 44 9.04 -1.47 0.99
CA ARG A 44 9.66 -0.21 1.37
C ARG A 44 10.66 0.25 0.32
N GLN A 45 10.87 1.55 0.22
CA GLN A 45 11.82 2.14 -0.70
C GLN A 45 13.26 1.80 -0.26
N ILE A 46 14.08 1.38 -1.22
CA ILE A 46 15.52 1.19 -1.07
C ILE A 46 16.13 2.58 -1.01
N ASP A 47 16.64 2.94 0.16
CA ASP A 47 17.37 4.18 0.41
C ASP A 47 16.57 5.48 0.12
N ALA A 48 15.52 5.70 0.92
CA ALA A 48 14.70 6.90 0.88
C ALA A 48 15.49 8.21 1.13
N SER A 49 16.70 8.14 1.68
CA SER A 49 17.53 9.30 2.04
C SER A 49 18.20 9.98 0.84
N LYS A 50 18.28 9.29 -0.31
CA LYS A 50 18.98 9.77 -1.51
C LYS A 50 18.09 10.43 -2.56
N GLY A 51 16.84 10.73 -2.22
CA GLY A 51 15.90 11.35 -3.16
C GLY A 51 15.55 10.46 -4.36
N ALA A 52 15.67 9.14 -4.21
CA ALA A 52 15.25 8.20 -5.23
C ALA A 52 13.77 8.46 -5.58
N PRO A 53 13.39 8.41 -6.88
CA PRO A 53 12.01 8.60 -7.27
C PRO A 53 11.14 7.52 -6.62
N CYS A 54 10.21 7.94 -5.80
CA CYS A 54 9.23 7.10 -5.13
C CYS A 54 7.93 7.04 -5.94
N ALA A 55 7.17 5.98 -5.75
CA ALA A 55 5.93 5.75 -6.46
C ALA A 55 4.80 6.64 -5.92
N ALA A 56 4.02 7.22 -6.84
CA ALA A 56 2.75 7.89 -6.52
C ALA A 56 1.57 6.90 -6.45
N ASN A 57 1.69 5.74 -7.12
CA ASN A 57 0.68 4.69 -7.16
C ASN A 57 1.33 3.34 -6.92
N ILE A 58 0.69 2.51 -6.08
CA ILE A 58 1.20 1.19 -5.72
C ILE A 58 0.10 0.14 -5.96
N ARG A 59 0.47 -0.99 -6.56
CA ARG A 59 -0.42 -2.14 -6.75
C ARG A 59 -0.04 -3.27 -5.81
N PHE A 60 -1.02 -3.96 -5.26
CA PHE A 60 -0.77 -5.10 -4.39
C PHE A 60 0.11 -6.14 -5.09
N GLY A 61 1.18 -6.58 -4.41
CA GLY A 61 2.09 -7.60 -4.90
C GLY A 61 2.98 -7.17 -6.07
N VAL A 62 2.99 -5.89 -6.45
CA VAL A 62 3.91 -5.32 -7.44
C VAL A 62 4.98 -4.53 -6.68
N THR A 63 6.24 -4.85 -6.92
CA THR A 63 7.38 -4.12 -6.36
C THR A 63 7.84 -3.06 -7.36
N PRO A 64 7.69 -1.76 -7.08
CA PRO A 64 8.20 -0.72 -7.96
C PRO A 64 9.74 -0.71 -8.02
N VAL A 65 10.29 -0.02 -9.02
CA VAL A 65 11.74 0.24 -9.10
C VAL A 65 12.19 1.02 -7.85
N ASN A 66 13.33 0.66 -7.28
CA ASN A 66 13.87 1.19 -6.01
C ASN A 66 13.06 0.80 -4.76
N TYR A 67 12.33 -0.31 -4.78
CA TYR A 67 11.70 -0.88 -3.59
C TYR A 67 12.18 -2.30 -3.35
N GLU A 68 12.13 -2.70 -2.10
CA GLU A 68 12.31 -4.08 -1.69
C GLU A 68 11.06 -4.63 -1.02
N ILE A 69 10.90 -5.95 -1.13
CA ILE A 69 9.83 -6.70 -0.48
C ILE A 69 10.26 -6.97 0.96
N VAL A 70 9.45 -6.51 1.92
CA VAL A 70 9.62 -6.80 3.35
C VAL A 70 8.86 -8.08 3.71
N VAL A 71 7.64 -8.22 3.18
CA VAL A 71 6.81 -9.43 3.31
C VAL A 71 6.25 -9.78 1.94
N ALA A 72 6.51 -10.99 1.47
CA ALA A 72 6.05 -11.46 0.16
C ALA A 72 4.51 -11.44 0.09
N PRO A 73 3.93 -11.07 -1.06
CA PRO A 73 2.48 -10.96 -1.19
C PRO A 73 1.82 -12.33 -1.10
N GLU A 74 0.87 -12.46 -0.18
CA GLU A 74 -0.05 -13.58 -0.15
C GLU A 74 -1.33 -13.31 -0.95
N ARG A 75 -2.07 -14.37 -1.28
CA ARG A 75 -3.37 -14.25 -1.95
C ARG A 75 -4.38 -13.54 -1.02
N LEU A 76 -4.98 -12.45 -1.50
CA LEU A 76 -6.14 -11.83 -0.86
C LEU A 76 -7.38 -12.69 -1.09
N LEU A 77 -8.16 -12.91 -0.04
CA LEU A 77 -9.33 -13.78 -0.07
C LEU A 77 -10.62 -12.93 0.02
N PRO A 78 -11.66 -13.26 -0.79
CA PRO A 78 -12.95 -12.59 -0.70
C PRO A 78 -13.56 -12.69 0.71
N GLY A 79 -14.29 -11.66 1.12
CA GLY A 79 -14.97 -11.63 2.43
C GLY A 79 -14.05 -11.39 3.64
N ARG A 80 -12.74 -11.25 3.44
CA ARG A 80 -11.79 -10.84 4.49
C ARG A 80 -11.68 -9.33 4.59
N LYS A 81 -11.33 -8.85 5.79
CA LYS A 81 -11.09 -7.43 6.08
C LYS A 81 -9.60 -7.15 6.06
N TYR A 82 -9.19 -6.13 5.31
CA TYR A 82 -7.79 -5.74 5.22
C TYR A 82 -7.59 -4.27 5.61
N GLU A 83 -6.48 -3.99 6.28
CA GLU A 83 -5.98 -2.65 6.54
C GLU A 83 -4.80 -2.38 5.61
N VAL A 84 -4.80 -1.22 4.95
CA VAL A 84 -3.70 -0.79 4.11
C VAL A 84 -3.09 0.43 4.76
N ASN A 85 -1.82 0.34 5.13
CA ASN A 85 -1.06 1.48 5.65
C ASN A 85 0.02 1.84 4.66
N ALA A 86 0.13 3.12 4.33
CA ALA A 86 1.25 3.66 3.58
C ALA A 86 2.14 4.51 4.51
N SER A 87 3.33 4.88 4.07
CA SER A 87 4.16 5.90 4.69
C SER A 87 4.81 6.75 3.61
N GLY A 88 5.09 8.02 3.88
CA GLY A 88 5.58 8.93 2.84
C GLY A 88 5.64 10.40 3.22
N ILE A 89 6.08 11.22 2.27
CA ILE A 89 6.14 12.69 2.40
C ILE A 89 4.89 13.29 1.75
N GLY A 90 4.30 14.31 2.40
CA GLY A 90 3.08 14.97 1.92
C GLY A 90 1.81 14.14 2.07
N TRP A 91 1.77 13.30 3.12
CA TRP A 91 0.85 12.18 3.28
C TRP A 91 -0.12 12.36 4.46
N GLN A 92 -1.39 11.97 4.27
CA GLN A 92 -2.34 11.58 5.34
C GLN A 92 -3.04 10.29 4.89
N ALA A 93 -3.01 9.24 5.72
CA ALA A 93 -3.79 8.03 5.47
C ALA A 93 -5.22 8.22 5.93
N ASP A 94 -6.18 7.87 5.07
CA ASP A 94 -7.55 7.64 5.50
C ASP A 94 -8.12 6.34 4.90
N ALA A 95 -8.67 5.56 5.83
CA ALA A 95 -9.63 4.45 5.74
C ALA A 95 -9.14 3.02 5.38
N PRO A 96 -9.66 1.99 6.10
CA PRO A 96 -9.43 0.58 5.80
C PRO A 96 -10.11 0.13 4.49
N VAL A 97 -9.63 -0.97 3.91
CA VAL A 97 -10.05 -1.47 2.59
C VAL A 97 -10.88 -2.75 2.74
N VAL A 98 -12.04 -2.79 2.06
CA VAL A 98 -12.85 -4.01 1.96
C VAL A 98 -12.65 -4.62 0.57
N VAL A 99 -12.15 -5.86 0.51
CA VAL A 99 -12.04 -6.63 -0.73
C VAL A 99 -13.40 -7.32 -0.96
N ARG A 100 -14.08 -6.95 -2.05
CA ARG A 100 -15.38 -7.52 -2.46
C ARG A 100 -15.20 -8.54 -3.57
#